data_AF-J2WYT5-F1
#
_entry.id   AF-J2WYT5-F1
#
_cell.length_a   1.000
_cell.length_b   1.000
_cell.length_c   1.000
_cell.angle_alpha   90.00
_cell.angle_beta   90.00
_cell.angle_gamma   90.00
#
_symmetry.space_group_name_H-M   'P 1'
#
loop_
_entity.id
_entity.type
_entity.pdbx_description
1 polymer ?
#
loop_
_entity_poly.entity_id
_entity_poly.type
_entity_poly.pdbx_seq_one_letter_code
_entity_poly.pdbx_strand_id
1 'polypeptide(L)'
;MNTSISTAYNYKVVRQFAIMTVVWGIVGMGLGVFLAAQLVWPELNFNLPWTSFGRLRPLHTNAVIFAFGGCALFASSFYSVQRTCQTQLFAPKIAAFCFWGWQLVILLAAISLPLGYTSSKEYAELEWPIDILITIVWVTYAIVFFGTIMQRKTKHIYVGNWFFGAFIITVAILHIVNNLELPVSFTKSYSVYAGATDAMVQWWYGHNAVGFFLTAGFLGMMYYFVPKQAERPVYSYRLSIVHFWALITLY
;
A
#
# COMPACT_ATOMS: atom_id res chain seq x y z
N MET A 1 19.84 -3.30 -34.42
CA MET A 1 19.00 -3.13 -33.21
C MET A 1 19.49 -1.90 -32.46
N ASN A 2 18.70 -0.83 -32.39
CA ASN A 2 19.07 0.39 -31.66
C ASN A 2 19.00 0.11 -30.15
N THR A 3 20.13 -0.19 -29.53
CA THR A 3 20.32 -0.23 -28.07
C THR A 3 20.53 1.19 -27.54
N SER A 4 19.62 2.11 -27.83
CA SER A 4 19.59 3.38 -27.11
C SER A 4 19.17 3.05 -25.67
N ILE A 5 20.15 2.96 -24.76
CA ILE A 5 19.91 2.94 -23.32
C ILE A 5 19.14 4.23 -23.04
N SER A 6 17.83 4.11 -22.84
CA SER A 6 17.00 5.26 -22.53
C SER A 6 17.50 5.84 -21.21
N THR A 7 17.99 7.08 -21.24
CA THR A 7 18.41 7.84 -20.06
C THR A 7 17.22 8.51 -19.37
N ALA A 8 16.02 8.43 -19.96
CA ALA A 8 14.81 9.10 -19.48
C ALA A 8 14.05 8.23 -18.48
N TYR A 9 13.61 8.78 -17.35
CA TYR A 9 12.83 8.04 -16.36
C TYR A 9 11.55 7.41 -16.93
N ASN A 10 11.13 6.27 -16.35
CA ASN A 10 9.85 5.66 -16.68
C ASN A 10 8.72 6.33 -15.89
N TYR A 11 7.97 7.20 -16.57
CA TYR A 11 6.79 7.87 -15.99
C TYR A 11 5.45 7.25 -16.37
N LYS A 12 5.44 6.19 -17.17
CA LYS A 12 4.18 5.55 -17.55
C LYS A 12 3.46 5.02 -16.31
N VAL A 13 4.15 4.20 -15.53
CA VAL A 13 3.58 3.57 -14.32
C VAL A 13 3.25 4.61 -13.24
N VAL A 14 4.10 5.64 -13.09
CA VAL A 14 3.87 6.76 -12.17
C VAL A 14 2.57 7.49 -12.53
N ARG A 15 2.36 7.81 -13.81
CA ARG A 15 1.16 8.51 -14.27
C ARG A 15 -0.09 7.66 -14.07
N GLN A 16 -0.02 6.36 -14.38
CA GLN A 16 -1.12 5.44 -14.18
C GLN A 16 -1.53 5.37 -12.71
N PHE A 17 -0.57 5.18 -11.80
CA PHE A 17 -0.87 5.19 -10.37
C PHE A 17 -1.36 6.54 -9.87
N ALA A 18 -0.77 7.66 -10.31
CA ALA A 18 -1.21 8.99 -9.89
C ALA A 18 -2.67 9.29 -10.28
N ILE A 19 -3.09 8.91 -11.49
CA ILE A 19 -4.49 9.03 -11.91
C ILE A 19 -5.38 8.14 -11.04
N MET A 20 -4.99 6.88 -10.82
CA MET A 20 -5.79 5.95 -10.02
C MET A 20 -5.81 6.31 -8.53
N THR A 21 -4.80 6.99 -8.01
CA THR A 21 -4.84 7.60 -6.67
C THR A 21 -6.01 8.57 -6.57
N VAL A 22 -6.19 9.46 -7.54
CA VAL A 22 -7.32 10.42 -7.52
C VAL A 22 -8.65 9.68 -7.63
N VAL A 23 -8.77 8.72 -8.55
CA VAL A 23 -9.99 7.93 -8.74
C VAL A 23 -10.38 7.20 -7.46
N TRP A 24 -9.44 6.47 -6.84
CA TRP A 24 -9.69 5.72 -5.62
C TRP A 24 -9.84 6.60 -4.39
N GLY A 25 -9.25 7.80 -4.38
CA GLY A 25 -9.51 8.81 -3.37
C GLY A 25 -10.97 9.24 -3.38
N ILE A 26 -11.51 9.55 -4.56
CA ILE A 26 -12.93 9.90 -4.72
C ILE A 26 -13.84 8.74 -4.31
N VAL A 27 -13.57 7.52 -4.78
CA VAL A 27 -14.38 6.34 -4.44
C VAL A 27 -14.33 6.03 -2.94
N GLY A 28 -13.13 5.97 -2.36
CA GLY A 28 -12.93 5.63 -0.95
C GLY A 28 -13.55 6.68 -0.02
N MET A 29 -13.29 7.97 -0.25
CA MET A 29 -13.88 9.04 0.56
C MET A 29 -15.38 9.18 0.34
N GLY A 30 -15.86 8.97 -0.89
CA GLY A 30 -17.29 8.93 -1.22
C GLY A 30 -18.04 7.82 -0.47
N LEU A 31 -17.47 6.60 -0.42
CA LEU A 31 -17.98 5.53 0.44
C LEU A 31 -17.96 5.93 1.92
N GLY A 32 -16.94 6.65 2.38
CA GLY A 32 -16.87 7.17 3.74
C GLY A 32 -18.03 8.10 4.08
N VAL A 33 -18.35 9.03 3.19
CA VAL A 33 -19.52 9.93 3.32
C VAL A 33 -20.83 9.14 3.32
N PHE A 34 -20.97 8.16 2.42
CA PHE A 34 -22.17 7.33 2.34
C PHE A 34 -22.39 6.50 3.62
N LEU A 35 -21.35 5.85 4.14
CA LEU A 35 -21.39 5.10 5.39
C LEU A 35 -21.67 6.01 6.60
N ALA A 36 -21.09 7.22 6.63
CA ALA A 36 -21.40 8.19 7.67
C ALA A 36 -22.88 8.60 7.62
N ALA A 37 -23.46 8.76 6.43
CA ALA A 37 -24.88 9.02 6.26
C ALA A 37 -25.75 7.82 6.74
N GLN A 38 -25.32 6.57 6.51
CA GLN A 38 -26.02 5.38 7.03
C GLN A 38 -26.08 5.31 8.56
N LEU A 39 -25.08 5.86 9.26
CA LEU A 39 -25.10 5.95 10.73
C LEU A 39 -26.12 6.98 11.25
N VAL A 40 -26.47 7.98 10.43
CA VAL A 40 -27.47 9.01 10.77
C VAL A 40 -28.87 8.61 10.30
N TRP A 41 -28.96 8.06 9.08
CA TRP A 41 -30.19 7.63 8.42
C TRP A 41 -30.07 6.15 8.01
N PRO A 42 -30.43 5.21 8.90
CA PRO A 42 -30.32 3.77 8.65
C PRO A 42 -31.08 3.28 7.42
N GLU A 43 -32.07 4.02 6.92
CA GLU A 43 -32.82 3.72 5.69
C GLU A 43 -31.91 3.64 4.46
N LEU A 44 -30.77 4.34 4.49
CA LEU A 44 -29.74 4.28 3.44
C LEU A 44 -29.00 2.93 3.38
N ASN A 45 -29.30 1.97 4.27
CA ASN A 45 -28.90 0.57 4.10
C ASN A 45 -29.71 -0.14 3.00
N PHE A 46 -30.86 0.41 2.61
CA PHE A 46 -31.76 -0.07 1.55
C PHE A 46 -32.31 -1.50 1.74
N ASN A 47 -32.14 -2.10 2.92
CA ASN A 47 -32.49 -3.51 3.19
C ASN A 47 -31.87 -4.50 2.19
N LEU A 48 -30.73 -4.15 1.58
CA LEU A 48 -29.97 -5.03 0.69
C LEU A 48 -28.66 -5.46 1.38
N PRO A 49 -28.26 -6.74 1.28
CA PRO A 49 -27.09 -7.23 1.99
C PRO A 49 -25.80 -6.51 1.55
N TRP A 50 -25.62 -6.28 0.25
CA TRP A 50 -24.41 -5.66 -0.33
C TRP A 50 -24.30 -4.14 -0.12
N THR A 51 -25.38 -3.46 0.27
CA THR A 51 -25.32 -2.03 0.65
C THR A 51 -25.36 -1.82 2.16
N SER A 52 -25.46 -2.88 2.96
CA SER A 52 -25.47 -2.74 4.41
C SER A 52 -24.15 -2.18 4.94
N PHE A 53 -24.22 -1.37 6.00
CA PHE A 53 -23.08 -0.74 6.64
C PHE A 53 -21.98 -1.75 6.99
N GLY A 54 -22.36 -2.92 7.53
CA GLY A 54 -21.43 -3.97 7.93
C GLY A 54 -20.55 -4.50 6.80
N ARG A 55 -21.08 -4.56 5.56
CA ARG A 55 -20.30 -5.02 4.38
C ARG A 55 -19.56 -3.89 3.69
N LEU A 56 -20.15 -2.69 3.66
CA LEU A 56 -19.52 -1.54 3.01
C LEU A 56 -18.42 -0.89 3.86
N ARG A 57 -18.44 -1.02 5.20
CA ARG A 57 -17.37 -0.53 6.09
C ARG A 57 -15.98 -1.06 5.70
N PRO A 58 -15.74 -2.37 5.60
CA PRO A 58 -14.43 -2.86 5.19
C PRO A 58 -14.08 -2.47 3.76
N LEU A 59 -15.07 -2.29 2.87
CA LEU A 59 -14.81 -1.77 1.52
C LEU A 59 -14.30 -0.33 1.55
N HIS A 60 -14.92 0.55 2.34
CA HIS A 60 -14.41 1.92 2.55
C HIS A 60 -12.98 1.91 3.09
N THR A 61 -12.72 1.13 4.14
CA THR A 61 -11.40 1.00 4.76
C THR A 61 -10.34 0.55 3.74
N ASN A 62 -10.62 -0.52 2.99
CA ASN A 62 -9.69 -1.03 1.98
C ASN A 62 -9.49 -0.05 0.82
N ALA A 63 -10.57 0.61 0.36
CA ALA A 63 -10.49 1.61 -0.70
C ALA A 63 -9.69 2.85 -0.28
N VAL A 64 -9.84 3.35 0.95
CA VAL A 64 -9.11 4.55 1.38
C VAL A 64 -7.65 4.23 1.73
N ILE A 65 -7.36 3.08 2.34
CA ILE A 65 -6.00 2.73 2.75
C ILE A 65 -5.22 2.13 1.57
N PHE A 66 -5.67 1.02 1.01
CA PHE A 66 -4.89 0.25 0.04
C PHE A 66 -5.11 0.73 -1.40
N ALA A 67 -6.31 1.18 -1.76
CA ALA A 67 -6.52 1.74 -3.10
C ALA A 67 -5.98 3.18 -3.20
N PHE A 68 -6.54 4.13 -2.45
CA PHE A 68 -6.07 5.52 -2.45
C PHE A 68 -4.63 5.63 -1.92
N GLY A 69 -4.40 5.24 -0.66
CA GLY A 69 -3.08 5.33 -0.04
C GLY A 69 -2.04 4.48 -0.76
N GLY A 70 -2.38 3.24 -1.14
CA GLY A 70 -1.46 2.36 -1.87
C GLY A 70 -1.09 2.91 -3.24
N CYS A 71 -2.04 3.35 -4.06
CA CYS A 71 -1.70 3.99 -5.34
C CYS A 71 -0.85 5.25 -5.14
N ALA A 72 -1.11 6.04 -4.09
CA ALA A 72 -0.28 7.21 -3.76
C ALA A 72 1.17 6.81 -3.44
N LEU A 73 1.36 5.74 -2.66
CA LEU A 73 2.68 5.20 -2.32
C LEU A 73 3.38 4.64 -3.55
N PHE A 74 2.71 3.88 -4.41
CA PHE A 74 3.28 3.39 -5.66
C PHE A 74 3.73 4.53 -6.59
N ALA A 75 2.87 5.53 -6.80
CA ALA A 75 3.20 6.68 -7.65
C ALA A 75 4.40 7.45 -7.10
N SER A 76 4.35 7.78 -5.80
CA SER A 76 5.38 8.59 -5.14
C SER A 76 6.70 7.87 -5.01
N SER A 77 6.71 6.58 -4.66
CA SER A 77 7.93 5.79 -4.50
C SER A 77 8.62 5.59 -5.85
N PHE A 78 7.89 5.18 -6.90
CA PHE A 78 8.43 5.00 -8.24
C PHE A 78 8.93 6.29 -8.87
N TYR A 79 8.29 7.43 -8.57
CA TYR A 79 8.81 8.73 -8.99
C TYR A 79 10.06 9.12 -8.21
N SER A 80 10.00 9.04 -6.87
CA SER A 80 11.07 9.48 -5.98
C SER A 80 12.34 8.64 -6.14
N VAL A 81 12.24 7.31 -6.14
CA VAL A 81 13.40 6.40 -6.18
C VAL A 81 14.21 6.57 -7.46
N GLN A 82 13.54 6.74 -8.61
CA GLN A 82 14.21 7.00 -9.88
C GLN A 82 15.07 8.26 -9.81
N ARG A 83 14.53 9.34 -9.25
CA ARG A 83 15.17 10.66 -9.27
C ARG A 83 16.24 10.80 -8.19
N THR A 84 16.01 10.21 -7.02
CA THR A 84 16.98 10.20 -5.92
C THR A 84 18.17 9.28 -6.22
N CYS A 85 17.96 8.20 -6.98
CA CYS A 85 19.03 7.31 -7.44
C CYS A 85 19.60 7.66 -8.82
N GLN A 86 18.99 8.63 -9.52
CA GLN A 86 19.36 9.09 -10.87
C GLN A 86 19.44 7.96 -11.92
N THR A 87 18.48 7.05 -11.87
CA THR A 87 18.40 5.87 -12.74
C THR A 87 16.95 5.56 -13.08
N GLN A 88 16.72 4.85 -14.18
CA GLN A 88 15.37 4.40 -14.53
C GLN A 88 14.87 3.37 -13.50
N LEU A 89 13.57 3.11 -13.48
CA LEU A 89 13.02 1.96 -12.75
C LEU A 89 13.66 0.66 -13.23
N PHE A 90 14.09 -0.16 -12.28
CA PHE A 90 14.52 -1.53 -12.56
C PHE A 90 13.34 -2.33 -13.12
N ALA A 91 13.62 -3.14 -14.14
CA ALA A 91 12.65 -3.99 -14.83
C ALA A 91 11.32 -3.27 -15.16
N PRO A 92 11.31 -2.25 -16.04
CA PRO A 92 10.15 -1.39 -16.28
C PRO A 92 8.89 -2.12 -16.79
N LYS A 93 9.06 -3.28 -17.45
CA LYS A 93 7.94 -4.15 -17.85
C LYS A 93 7.29 -4.82 -16.64
N ILE A 94 8.09 -5.20 -15.65
CA ILE A 94 7.65 -5.81 -14.39
C ILE A 94 6.99 -4.76 -13.49
N ALA A 95 7.46 -3.51 -13.52
CA ALA A 95 6.78 -2.40 -12.83
C ALA A 95 5.32 -2.20 -13.31
N ALA A 96 5.03 -2.48 -14.59
CA ALA A 96 3.65 -2.42 -15.11
C ALA A 96 2.76 -3.54 -14.55
N PHE A 97 3.33 -4.70 -14.19
CA PHE A 97 2.59 -5.74 -13.48
C PHE A 97 2.16 -5.27 -12.10
N CYS A 98 3.01 -4.52 -11.38
CA CYS A 98 2.61 -3.92 -10.09
C CYS A 98 1.35 -3.07 -10.25
N PHE A 99 1.25 -2.27 -11.32
CA PHE A 99 0.05 -1.49 -11.60
C PHE A 99 -1.17 -2.38 -11.81
N TRP A 100 -1.17 -3.22 -12.85
CA TRP A 100 -2.37 -4.01 -13.16
C TRP A 100 -2.75 -5.01 -12.07
N GLY A 101 -1.75 -5.61 -11.41
CA GLY A 101 -1.97 -6.49 -10.27
C GLY A 101 -2.61 -5.75 -9.10
N TRP A 102 -2.15 -4.54 -8.77
CA TRP A 102 -2.75 -3.73 -7.70
C TRP A 102 -4.17 -3.28 -8.07
N GLN A 103 -4.41 -2.88 -9.32
CA GLN A 103 -5.76 -2.55 -9.78
C GLN A 103 -6.70 -3.76 -9.70
N LEU A 104 -6.20 -4.96 -10.00
CA LEU A 104 -6.97 -6.19 -9.86
C LEU A 104 -7.29 -6.49 -8.40
N VAL A 105 -6.33 -6.34 -7.47
CA VAL A 105 -6.58 -6.48 -6.02
C VAL A 105 -7.73 -5.56 -5.58
N ILE A 106 -7.67 -4.28 -5.95
CA ILE A 106 -8.68 -3.29 -5.56
C ILE A 106 -10.05 -3.64 -6.14
N LEU A 107 -10.09 -4.07 -7.40
CA LEU A 107 -11.32 -4.48 -8.06
C LEU A 107 -11.91 -5.74 -7.41
N LEU A 108 -11.06 -6.71 -7.05
CA LEU A 108 -11.48 -7.90 -6.31
C LEU A 108 -12.05 -7.53 -4.93
N ALA A 109 -11.44 -6.59 -4.21
CA ALA A 109 -11.99 -6.07 -2.95
C ALA A 109 -13.37 -5.41 -3.13
N ALA A 110 -13.53 -4.62 -4.20
CA ALA A 110 -14.81 -3.98 -4.54
C ALA A 110 -15.93 -4.97 -4.84
N ILE A 111 -15.59 -6.18 -5.29
CA ILE A 111 -16.56 -7.25 -5.56
C ILE A 111 -16.76 -8.12 -4.31
N SER A 112 -15.67 -8.59 -3.68
CA SER A 112 -15.72 -9.61 -2.63
C SER A 112 -16.34 -9.12 -1.34
N LEU A 113 -16.03 -7.88 -0.92
CA LEU A 113 -16.46 -7.35 0.38
C LEU A 113 -17.97 -7.10 0.42
N PRO A 114 -18.62 -6.47 -0.58
CA PRO A 114 -20.09 -6.37 -0.64
C PRO A 114 -20.78 -7.72 -0.75
N LEU A 115 -20.14 -8.72 -1.37
CA LEU A 115 -20.66 -10.10 -1.41
C LEU A 115 -20.57 -10.80 -0.04
N GLY A 116 -19.80 -10.26 0.89
CA GLY A 116 -19.67 -10.75 2.27
C GLY A 116 -18.51 -11.71 2.47
N TYR A 117 -17.58 -11.82 1.51
CA TYR A 117 -16.37 -12.61 1.66
C TYR A 117 -15.35 -11.81 2.45
N THR A 118 -15.21 -12.18 3.73
CA THR A 118 -14.28 -11.51 4.62
C THR A 118 -13.69 -12.43 5.67
N SER A 119 -12.41 -12.20 5.96
CA SER A 119 -11.66 -12.81 7.06
C SER A 119 -12.02 -12.21 8.43
N SER A 120 -12.83 -11.14 8.46
CA SER A 120 -13.24 -10.37 9.66
C SER A 120 -12.12 -9.69 10.46
N LYS A 121 -10.88 -9.78 9.98
CA LYS A 121 -9.69 -9.12 10.53
C LYS A 121 -9.58 -7.72 9.95
N GLU A 122 -9.58 -6.69 10.80
CA GLU A 122 -9.51 -5.29 10.34
C GLU A 122 -8.24 -5.03 9.52
N TYR A 123 -8.39 -4.30 8.41
CA TYR A 123 -7.33 -4.04 7.41
C TYR A 123 -6.77 -5.29 6.70
N ALA A 124 -7.24 -6.49 7.05
CA ALA A 124 -6.88 -7.78 6.44
C ALA A 124 -8.16 -8.56 6.10
N GLU A 125 -9.17 -7.85 5.58
CA GLU A 125 -10.50 -8.43 5.38
C GLU A 125 -10.61 -9.31 4.15
N LEU A 126 -9.68 -9.20 3.19
CA LEU A 126 -9.72 -9.95 1.94
C LEU A 126 -9.36 -11.42 2.18
N GLU A 127 -9.98 -12.31 1.42
CA GLU A 127 -9.79 -13.75 1.58
C GLU A 127 -8.53 -14.26 0.86
N TRP A 128 -8.06 -15.44 1.28
CA TRP A 128 -6.76 -16.04 0.92
C TRP A 128 -6.33 -15.96 -0.56
N PRO A 129 -7.19 -16.08 -1.61
CA PRO A 129 -6.71 -15.97 -2.98
C PRO A 129 -6.22 -14.56 -3.30
N ILE A 130 -6.88 -13.54 -2.71
CA ILE A 130 -6.52 -12.14 -2.86
C ILE A 130 -5.26 -11.83 -2.06
N ASP A 131 -5.08 -12.45 -0.89
CA ASP A 131 -3.86 -12.30 -0.09
C ASP A 131 -2.62 -12.84 -0.79
N ILE A 132 -2.75 -13.96 -1.50
CA ILE A 132 -1.68 -14.49 -2.35
C ILE A 132 -1.38 -13.52 -3.50
N LEU A 133 -2.41 -13.00 -4.17
CA LEU A 133 -2.23 -12.00 -5.23
C LEU A 133 -1.52 -10.75 -4.71
N ILE A 134 -1.92 -10.22 -3.56
CA ILE A 134 -1.26 -9.10 -2.88
C ILE A 134 0.20 -9.43 -2.66
N THR A 135 0.51 -10.61 -2.09
CA THR A 135 1.88 -11.05 -1.83
C THR A 135 2.72 -11.06 -3.10
N ILE A 136 2.19 -11.60 -4.21
CA ILE A 136 2.90 -11.65 -5.50
C ILE A 136 3.16 -10.23 -6.04
N VAL A 137 2.15 -9.36 -6.00
CA VAL A 137 2.27 -7.95 -6.44
C VAL A 137 3.28 -7.20 -5.58
N TRP A 138 3.26 -7.43 -4.27
CA TRP A 138 4.12 -6.76 -3.30
C TRP A 138 5.58 -7.21 -3.38
N VAL A 139 5.83 -8.51 -3.55
CA VAL A 139 7.18 -9.04 -3.82
C VAL A 139 7.71 -8.47 -5.12
N THR A 140 6.88 -8.39 -6.16
CA THR A 140 7.27 -7.78 -7.43
C THR A 140 7.61 -6.30 -7.26
N TYR A 141 6.82 -5.57 -6.47
CA TYR A 141 7.09 -4.18 -6.11
C TYR A 141 8.42 -4.02 -5.37
N ALA A 142 8.69 -4.88 -4.40
CA ALA A 142 9.95 -4.88 -3.66
C ALA A 142 11.15 -5.09 -4.60
N ILE A 143 11.08 -6.08 -5.51
CA ILE A 143 12.12 -6.33 -6.51
C ILE A 143 12.37 -5.10 -7.37
N VAL A 144 11.30 -4.45 -7.87
CA VAL A 144 11.41 -3.23 -8.68
C VAL A 144 12.04 -2.08 -7.89
N PHE A 145 11.59 -1.85 -6.65
CA PHE A 145 12.07 -0.75 -5.82
C PHE A 145 13.53 -0.93 -5.40
N PHE A 146 13.87 -2.07 -4.79
CA PHE A 146 15.23 -2.36 -4.34
C PHE A 146 16.19 -2.56 -5.51
N GLY A 147 15.75 -3.18 -6.60
CA GLY A 147 16.52 -3.25 -7.84
C GLY A 147 16.87 -1.86 -8.39
N THR A 148 15.97 -0.89 -8.28
CA THR A 148 16.23 0.51 -8.68
C THR A 148 17.29 1.16 -7.79
N ILE A 149 17.28 0.88 -6.48
CA ILE A 149 18.32 1.36 -5.54
C ILE A 149 19.68 0.71 -5.82
N MET A 150 19.69 -0.56 -6.22
CA MET A 150 20.93 -1.30 -6.53
C MET A 150 21.65 -0.73 -7.75
N GLN A 151 20.91 -0.23 -8.75
CA GLN A 151 21.47 0.39 -9.96
C GLN A 151 21.64 1.93 -9.86
N ARG A 152 21.67 2.48 -8.63
CA ARG A 152 21.82 3.92 -8.39
C ARG A 152 23.17 4.44 -8.88
N LYS A 153 23.22 5.72 -9.26
CA LYS A 153 24.46 6.42 -9.61
C LYS A 153 25.16 7.06 -8.41
N THR A 154 24.39 7.43 -7.39
CA THR A 154 24.91 8.08 -6.17
C THR A 154 25.44 7.05 -5.18
N LYS A 155 26.56 7.35 -4.50
CA LYS A 155 27.10 6.44 -3.47
C LYS A 155 26.11 6.23 -2.32
N HIS A 156 25.51 7.33 -1.84
CA HIS A 156 24.56 7.32 -0.74
C HIS A 156 23.12 7.08 -1.22
N ILE A 157 22.33 6.44 -0.37
CA ILE A 157 20.89 6.25 -0.55
C ILE A 157 20.19 7.37 0.23
N TYR A 158 19.28 8.07 -0.44
CA TYR A 158 18.49 9.14 0.16
C TYR A 158 17.60 8.63 1.29
N VAL A 159 17.44 9.40 2.37
CA VAL A 159 16.66 8.99 3.57
C VAL A 159 15.21 8.64 3.21
N GLY A 160 14.59 9.35 2.25
CA GLY A 160 13.25 9.00 1.78
C GLY A 160 13.14 7.55 1.30
N ASN A 161 14.21 6.99 0.71
CA ASN A 161 14.25 5.60 0.29
C ASN A 161 14.48 4.63 1.46
N TRP A 162 15.00 5.07 2.61
CA TRP A 162 15.07 4.25 3.81
C TRP A 162 13.66 4.01 4.35
N PHE A 163 12.86 5.07 4.44
CA PHE A 163 11.45 4.99 4.84
C PHE A 163 10.63 4.15 3.87
N PHE A 164 10.74 4.37 2.56
CA PHE A 164 10.06 3.51 1.58
C PHE A 164 10.54 2.05 1.65
N GLY A 165 11.85 1.81 1.77
CA GLY A 165 12.39 0.45 1.86
C GLY A 165 11.89 -0.29 3.09
N ALA A 166 11.90 0.36 4.25
CA ALA A 166 11.40 -0.23 5.49
C ALA A 166 9.88 -0.47 5.44
N PHE A 167 9.12 0.48 4.89
CA PHE A 167 7.69 0.29 4.58
C PHE A 167 7.44 -0.98 3.77
N ILE A 168 8.17 -1.16 2.65
CA ILE A 168 7.97 -2.29 1.74
C ILE A 168 8.23 -3.62 2.45
N ILE A 169 9.36 -3.71 3.16
CA ILE A 169 9.78 -4.94 3.84
C ILE A 169 8.81 -5.28 4.97
N THR A 170 8.55 -4.33 5.88
CA THR A 170 7.72 -4.61 7.04
C THR A 170 6.29 -4.94 6.62
N VAL A 171 5.69 -4.20 5.67
CA VAL A 171 4.34 -4.52 5.17
C VAL A 171 4.27 -5.93 4.58
N ALA A 172 5.32 -6.40 3.88
CA ALA A 172 5.35 -7.77 3.37
C ALA A 172 5.31 -8.80 4.52
N ILE A 173 6.12 -8.59 5.57
CA ILE A 173 6.17 -9.47 6.74
C ILE A 173 4.82 -9.45 7.48
N LEU A 174 4.26 -8.27 7.72
CA LEU A 174 2.96 -8.08 8.37
C LEU A 174 1.87 -8.86 7.62
N HIS A 175 1.76 -8.63 6.30
CA HIS A 175 0.76 -9.27 5.45
C HIS A 175 0.86 -10.78 5.47
N ILE A 176 2.07 -11.33 5.30
CA ILE A 176 2.27 -12.78 5.28
C ILE A 176 1.92 -13.41 6.63
N VAL A 177 2.35 -12.80 7.75
CA VAL A 177 2.16 -13.38 9.08
C VAL A 177 0.70 -13.31 9.53
N ASN A 178 0.03 -12.15 9.39
CA ASN A 178 -1.35 -12.02 9.86
C ASN A 178 -2.35 -12.83 9.02
N ASN A 179 -2.03 -13.07 7.76
CA ASN A 179 -2.87 -13.79 6.81
C ASN A 179 -2.41 -15.24 6.64
N LEU A 180 -1.74 -15.81 7.64
CA LEU A 180 -1.63 -17.26 7.75
C LEU A 180 -3.00 -17.83 8.12
N GLU A 181 -3.59 -18.56 7.20
CA GLU A 181 -4.94 -19.07 7.33
C GLU A 181 -5.12 -20.40 6.59
N LEU A 182 -6.02 -21.24 7.10
CA LEU A 182 -6.38 -22.51 6.51
C LEU A 182 -7.56 -22.30 5.53
N PRO A 183 -7.36 -22.46 4.21
CA PRO A 183 -8.45 -22.37 3.24
C PRO A 183 -9.46 -23.52 3.44
N VAL A 184 -10.74 -23.17 3.56
CA VAL A 184 -11.86 -24.12 3.61
C VAL A 184 -12.59 -24.18 2.28
N SER A 185 -12.71 -23.05 1.61
CA SER A 185 -13.26 -22.93 0.25
C SER A 185 -12.56 -21.79 -0.50
N PHE A 186 -12.89 -21.61 -1.78
CA PHE A 186 -12.30 -20.53 -2.57
C PHE A 186 -12.54 -19.12 -2.00
N THR A 187 -13.64 -18.92 -1.27
CA THR A 187 -14.02 -17.62 -0.67
C THR A 187 -14.09 -17.68 0.86
N LYS A 188 -13.45 -18.68 1.49
CA LYS A 188 -13.46 -18.81 2.94
C LYS A 188 -12.21 -19.50 3.47
N SER A 189 -11.60 -18.88 4.47
CA SER A 189 -10.52 -19.39 5.30
C SER A 189 -10.82 -19.23 6.80
N TYR A 190 -9.98 -19.85 7.64
CA TYR A 190 -9.90 -19.58 9.08
C TYR A 190 -8.47 -19.25 9.48
N SER A 191 -8.27 -18.22 10.30
CA SER A 191 -6.96 -17.86 10.87
C SER A 191 -6.28 -19.07 11.52
N VAL A 192 -4.96 -19.20 11.35
CA VAL A 192 -4.19 -20.23 12.08
C VAL A 192 -4.09 -19.92 13.58
N TYR A 193 -4.38 -18.69 13.99
CA TYR A 193 -4.37 -18.25 15.38
C TYR A 193 -5.79 -18.19 15.94
N ALA A 194 -5.92 -18.18 17.27
CA ALA A 194 -7.21 -17.98 17.95
C ALA A 194 -7.06 -17.14 19.23
N GLY A 195 -8.18 -16.59 19.72
CA GLY A 195 -8.27 -15.90 21.01
C GLY A 195 -7.29 -14.75 21.18
N ALA A 196 -6.65 -14.65 22.34
CA ALA A 196 -5.71 -13.59 22.65
C ALA A 196 -4.49 -13.56 21.71
N THR A 197 -4.05 -14.71 21.21
CA THR A 197 -2.95 -14.80 20.25
C THR A 197 -3.34 -14.18 18.91
N ASP A 198 -4.54 -14.51 18.41
CA ASP A 198 -5.04 -13.91 17.15
C ASP A 198 -5.23 -12.40 17.29
N ALA A 199 -5.72 -11.94 18.44
CA ALA A 199 -5.85 -10.51 18.73
C ALA A 199 -4.50 -9.79 18.76
N MET A 200 -3.47 -10.40 19.37
CA MET A 200 -2.12 -9.82 19.39
C MET A 200 -1.50 -9.76 18.00
N VAL A 201 -1.58 -10.83 17.20
CA VAL A 201 -1.09 -10.84 15.82
C VAL A 201 -1.85 -9.82 14.97
N GLN A 202 -3.17 -9.77 15.12
CA GLN A 202 -4.04 -8.85 14.41
C GLN A 202 -3.72 -7.39 14.70
N TRP A 203 -3.43 -7.02 15.96
CA TRP A 203 -3.13 -5.64 16.31
C TRP A 203 -1.66 -5.26 16.16
N TRP A 204 -0.74 -6.22 16.26
CA TRP A 204 0.61 -6.04 15.75
C TRP A 204 0.56 -5.70 14.25
N TYR A 205 -0.23 -6.44 13.46
CA TYR A 205 -0.51 -6.13 12.06
C TYR A 205 -1.18 -4.77 11.89
N GLY A 206 -2.33 -4.54 12.53
CA GLY A 206 -3.16 -3.36 12.31
C GLY A 206 -2.47 -2.07 12.67
N HIS A 207 -1.75 -2.04 13.80
CA HIS A 207 -0.96 -0.86 14.19
C HIS A 207 0.18 -0.62 13.20
N ASN A 208 0.96 -1.66 12.89
CA ASN A 208 2.10 -1.52 11.99
C ASN A 208 1.69 -1.32 10.52
N ALA A 209 0.48 -1.70 10.12
CA ALA A 209 -0.09 -1.32 8.84
C ALA A 209 -0.18 0.21 8.77
N VAL A 210 -0.76 0.87 9.78
CA VAL A 210 -0.78 2.34 9.86
C VAL A 210 0.64 2.92 10.02
N GLY A 211 1.48 2.29 10.85
CA GLY A 211 2.85 2.72 11.12
C GLY A 211 3.77 2.72 9.90
N PHE A 212 3.72 1.66 9.11
CA PHE A 212 4.64 1.49 7.98
C PHE A 212 3.99 1.92 6.66
N PHE A 213 2.74 1.55 6.42
CA PHE A 213 2.04 1.93 5.20
C PHE A 213 1.67 3.43 5.22
N LEU A 214 0.97 3.88 6.27
CA LEU A 214 0.43 5.25 6.33
C LEU A 214 1.36 6.27 6.97
N THR A 215 2.35 5.84 7.76
CA THR A 215 3.34 6.76 8.36
C THR A 215 4.69 6.65 7.64
N ALA A 216 5.40 5.53 7.69
CA ALA A 216 6.73 5.42 7.09
C ALA A 216 6.72 5.67 5.57
N GLY A 217 5.81 5.03 4.83
CA GLY A 217 5.66 5.25 3.39
C GLY A 217 5.40 6.72 3.03
N PHE A 218 4.51 7.40 3.77
CA PHE A 218 4.20 8.82 3.56
C PHE A 218 5.30 9.75 4.08
N LEU A 219 6.09 9.36 5.08
CA LEU A 219 7.32 10.06 5.43
C LEU A 219 8.32 9.97 4.28
N GLY A 220 8.46 8.83 3.61
CA GLY A 220 9.25 8.70 2.38
C GLY A 220 8.81 9.69 1.29
N MET A 221 7.51 9.85 1.11
CA MET A 221 6.92 10.87 0.22
C MET A 221 7.27 12.28 0.69
N MET A 222 7.05 12.61 1.97
CA MET A 222 7.38 13.92 2.56
C MET A 222 8.85 14.28 2.37
N TYR A 223 9.76 13.36 2.69
CA TYR A 223 11.21 13.56 2.53
C TYR A 223 11.59 13.88 1.10
N TYR A 224 10.86 13.42 0.09
CA TYR A 224 11.11 13.81 -1.29
C TYR A 224 10.44 15.15 -1.64
N PHE A 225 9.12 15.24 -1.46
CA PHE A 225 8.33 16.33 -2.01
C PHE A 225 8.46 17.65 -1.24
N VAL A 226 8.61 17.63 0.08
CA VAL A 226 8.77 18.87 0.87
C VAL A 226 10.02 19.66 0.47
N PRO A 227 11.25 19.10 0.53
CA PRO A 227 12.43 19.85 0.12
C PRO A 227 12.42 20.16 -1.38
N LYS A 228 11.83 19.28 -2.21
CA LYS A 228 11.77 19.49 -3.65
C LYS A 228 10.84 20.66 -4.02
N GLN A 229 9.70 20.78 -3.35
CA GLN A 229 8.73 21.85 -3.58
C GLN A 229 9.17 23.17 -2.94
N ALA A 230 9.81 23.11 -1.78
CA ALA A 230 10.32 24.29 -1.09
C ALA A 230 11.64 24.81 -1.68
N GLU A 231 12.28 24.03 -2.57
CA GLU A 231 13.62 24.28 -3.11
C GLU A 231 14.66 24.54 -2.00
N ARG A 232 14.50 23.82 -0.88
CA ARG A 232 15.36 23.93 0.31
C ARG A 232 16.02 22.60 0.63
N PRO A 233 17.23 22.60 1.19
CA PRO A 233 17.85 21.38 1.68
C PRO A 233 17.04 20.80 2.84
N VAL A 234 17.14 19.49 3.04
CA VAL A 234 16.55 18.83 4.23
C VAL A 234 17.22 19.38 5.48
N TYR A 235 16.41 19.85 6.42
CA TYR A 235 16.89 20.30 7.72
C TYR A 235 17.33 19.10 8.57
N SER A 236 18.53 19.19 9.15
CA SER A 236 19.13 18.20 10.07
C SER A 236 19.15 16.74 9.57
N TYR A 237 20.22 16.38 8.87
CA TYR A 237 20.48 14.98 8.49
C TYR A 237 20.63 14.04 9.72
N ARG A 238 21.18 14.53 10.84
CA ARG A 238 21.30 13.74 12.07
C ARG A 238 19.93 13.38 12.64
N LEU A 239 19.00 14.34 12.65
CA LEU A 239 17.63 14.08 13.07
C LEU A 239 16.98 13.04 12.16
N SER A 240 17.25 13.07 10.86
CA SER A 240 16.75 12.07 9.91
C SER A 240 17.19 10.64 10.28
N ILE A 241 18.44 10.46 10.73
CA ILE A 241 18.96 9.16 11.18
C ILE A 241 18.28 8.72 12.48
N VAL A 242 18.28 9.57 13.51
CA VAL A 242 17.71 9.23 14.82
C VAL A 242 16.21 8.95 14.70
N HIS A 243 15.48 9.82 14.00
CA HIS A 243 14.06 9.66 13.75
C HIS A 243 13.76 8.37 13.00
N PHE A 244 14.50 8.06 11.93
CA PHE A 244 14.29 6.83 11.17
C PHE A 244 14.46 5.59 12.03
N TRP A 245 15.60 5.44 12.72
CA TRP A 245 15.89 4.21 13.47
C TRP A 245 15.04 4.07 14.74
N ALA A 246 14.74 5.17 15.43
CA ALA A 246 13.85 5.13 16.59
C ALA A 246 12.43 4.74 16.16
N LEU A 247 11.90 5.37 15.10
CA LEU A 247 10.57 5.06 14.60
C LEU A 247 10.48 3.62 14.12
N ILE A 248 11.44 3.13 13.33
CA ILE A 248 11.34 1.80 12.73
C ILE A 248 11.53 0.64 13.71
N THR A 249 12.05 0.91 14.91
CA THR A 249 12.32 -0.11 15.94
C THR A 249 11.26 -0.11 17.04
N LEU A 250 10.72 1.07 17.39
CA LEU A 250 9.77 1.21 18.49
C LEU A 250 8.31 0.99 18.07
N TYR A 251 8.04 0.98 16.76
CA TYR A 251 6.75 0.65 16.16
C TYR A 251 6.68 -0.85 15.87
#